data_AF-A0A914PT80-F1
#
_entry.id   AF-A0A914PT80-F1
#
_cell.length_a   1.000
_cell.length_b   1.000
_cell.length_c   1.000
_cell.angle_alpha   90.00
_cell.angle_beta   90.00
_cell.angle_gamma   90.00
#
_symmetry.space_group_name_H-M   'P 1'
#
loop_
_entity.id
_entity.type
_entity.pdbx_description
1 polymer ?
#
loop_
_entity_poly.entity_id
_entity_poly.type
_entity_poly.pdbx_seq_one_letter_code
_entity_poly.pdbx_strand_id
1 'polypeptide(L)'
;MSTNIIVKVKYADDIRKAALPISEVNTFTAMANWIAETYNLDGSNNLMLKYKDEDGDMITMINDDDLHLALTSQQKLYIHAFVCEESSAASNNGSRRASPTKTESVACCGFSTT
;
A
#
# COMPACT_ATOMS: atom_id res chain seq x y z
N MET A 1 -15.94 7.07 23.43
CA MET A 1 -16.61 7.23 22.12
C MET A 1 -15.76 6.51 21.11
N SER A 2 -16.19 5.34 20.63
CA SER A 2 -15.44 4.58 19.62
C SER A 2 -15.73 5.21 18.25
N THR A 3 -14.79 6.01 17.74
CA THR A 3 -14.87 6.58 16.40
C THR A 3 -14.53 5.49 15.39
N ASN A 4 -15.46 5.16 14.51
CA ASN A 4 -15.26 4.22 13.42
C ASN A 4 -14.85 4.98 12.15
N ILE A 5 -13.82 4.50 11.47
CA ILE A 5 -13.32 5.01 10.19
C ILE A 5 -13.69 4.03 9.09
N ILE A 6 -14.09 4.55 7.92
CA ILE A 6 -14.31 3.72 6.74
C ILE A 6 -12.99 3.65 5.98
N VAL A 7 -12.37 2.48 5.95
CA VAL A 7 -11.13 2.23 5.20
C VAL A 7 -11.48 1.50 3.91
N LYS A 8 -11.16 2.11 2.77
CA LYS A 8 -11.32 1.54 1.44
C LYS A 8 -9.94 1.25 0.88
N VAL A 9 -9.59 -0.02 0.78
CA VAL A 9 -8.30 -0.47 0.28
C VAL A 9 -8.48 -1.01 -1.12
N LYS A 10 -7.65 -0.53 -2.05
CA LYS A 10 -7.49 -1.10 -3.38
C LYS A 10 -6.18 -1.88 -3.44
N TYR A 11 -6.23 -3.11 -3.94
CA TYR A 11 -5.07 -3.92 -4.25
C TYR A 11 -5.23 -4.53 -5.63
N ALA A 12 -4.31 -4.22 -6.56
CA ALA A 12 -4.40 -4.59 -7.97
C ALA A 12 -5.75 -4.16 -8.62
N ASP A 13 -6.67 -5.10 -8.82
CA ASP A 13 -8.02 -4.86 -9.36
C ASP A 13 -9.13 -5.03 -8.30
N ASP A 14 -8.80 -5.60 -7.14
CA ASP A 14 -9.77 -5.84 -6.06
C ASP A 14 -9.86 -4.61 -5.14
N ILE A 15 -11.09 -4.28 -4.74
CA ILE A 15 -11.37 -3.15 -3.87
C ILE A 15 -12.21 -3.66 -2.70
N ARG A 16 -11.65 -3.54 -1.50
CA ARG A 16 -12.34 -3.90 -0.27
C ARG A 16 -12.57 -2.69 0.60
N LYS A 17 -13.71 -2.70 1.29
CA LYS A 17 -14.14 -1.61 2.17
C LYS A 17 -14.57 -2.21 3.49
N ALA A 18 -14.01 -1.69 4.57
CA ALA A 18 -14.37 -2.06 5.93
C ALA A 18 -14.57 -0.82 6.79
N ALA A 19 -15.43 -0.95 7.79
CA ALA A 19 -15.55 0.03 8.87
C ALA A 19 -14.79 -0.53 10.06
N LEU A 20 -13.71 0.13 10.44
CA LEU A 20 -12.84 -0.30 11.53
C LEU A 20 -12.85 0.76 12.63
N PRO A 21 -12.81 0.38 13.91
CA PRO A 21 -12.65 1.35 14.98
C PRO A 21 -11.23 1.91 14.95
N ILE A 22 -11.11 3.24 15.07
CA ILE A 22 -9.81 3.93 15.07
C ILE A 22 -8.87 3.38 16.15
N SER A 23 -9.42 2.88 17.26
CA SER A 23 -8.63 2.26 18.34
C SER A 23 -7.92 0.97 17.93
N GLU A 24 -8.39 0.25 16.91
CA GLU A 24 -7.72 -0.98 16.41
C GLU A 24 -6.78 -0.69 15.24
N VAL A 25 -7.01 0.41 14.51
CA VAL A 25 -6.19 0.80 13.33
C VAL A 25 -5.45 2.12 13.55
N ASN A 26 -5.11 2.44 14.79
CA ASN A 26 -4.30 3.61 15.13
C ASN A 26 -2.81 3.40 14.81
N THR A 27 -2.36 2.16 14.69
CA THR A 27 -0.98 1.80 14.36
C THR A 27 -0.87 1.35 12.89
N PHE A 28 0.19 1.78 12.22
CA PHE A 28 0.53 1.37 10.86
C PHE A 28 0.61 -0.14 10.73
N THR A 29 1.26 -0.82 11.69
CA THR A 29 1.37 -2.29 11.72
C THR A 29 0.01 -2.97 11.76
N ALA A 30 -0.94 -2.46 12.56
CA ALA A 30 -2.28 -3.03 12.65
C ALA A 30 -3.05 -2.86 11.34
N MET A 31 -2.91 -1.69 10.70
CA MET A 31 -3.50 -1.45 9.38
C MET A 31 -2.87 -2.32 8.29
N ALA A 32 -1.55 -2.46 8.26
CA ALA A 32 -0.85 -3.33 7.33
C ALA A 32 -1.22 -4.80 7.54
N ASN A 33 -1.34 -5.25 8.79
CA ASN A 33 -1.77 -6.61 9.13
C ASN A 33 -3.21 -6.85 8.67
N TRP A 34 -4.12 -5.92 8.94
CA TRP A 34 -5.51 -6.01 8.51
C TRP A 34 -5.63 -6.14 6.98
N ILE A 35 -4.82 -5.39 6.23
CA ILE A 35 -4.77 -5.48 4.77
C ILE A 35 -4.19 -6.81 4.33
N ALA A 36 -3.09 -7.26 4.93
CA ALA A 36 -2.49 -8.55 4.63
C ALA A 36 -3.47 -9.71 4.88
N GLU A 37 -4.16 -9.72 6.01
CA GLU A 37 -5.19 -10.73 6.34
C GLU A 37 -6.37 -10.66 5.37
N THR A 38 -6.81 -9.46 5.01
CA THR A 38 -7.93 -9.23 4.08
C THR A 38 -7.64 -9.75 2.68
N TYR A 39 -6.39 -9.63 2.21
CA TYR A 39 -5.95 -10.06 0.89
C TYR A 39 -5.18 -11.40 0.90
N ASN A 40 -5.08 -12.06 2.06
CA ASN A 40 -4.34 -13.30 2.27
C ASN A 40 -2.87 -13.21 1.79
N LEU A 41 -2.20 -12.10 2.12
CA LEU A 41 -0.81 -11.84 1.75
C LEU A 41 0.15 -12.47 2.78
N ASP A 42 1.19 -13.16 2.29
CA ASP A 42 2.18 -13.89 3.11
C ASP A 42 3.08 -13.00 3.99
N GLY A 43 2.95 -11.67 3.93
CA GLY A 43 3.68 -10.80 4.85
C GLY A 43 3.27 -9.33 4.75
N SER A 44 2.98 -8.74 5.90
CA SER A 44 2.73 -7.29 6.07
C SER A 44 3.97 -6.42 5.86
N ASN A 45 5.17 -7.01 5.90
CA ASN A 45 6.45 -6.30 5.85
C ASN A 45 6.82 -5.77 4.45
N ASN A 46 6.26 -6.35 3.38
CA ASN A 46 6.53 -5.94 1.99
C ASN A 46 5.39 -5.12 1.38
N LEU A 47 4.45 -4.64 2.21
CA LEU A 47 3.38 -3.76 1.75
C LEU A 47 3.78 -2.29 1.86
N MET A 48 3.70 -1.60 0.73
CA MET A 48 3.72 -0.15 0.67
C MET A 48 2.29 0.37 0.59
N LEU A 49 1.92 1.21 1.55
CA LEU A 49 0.58 1.77 1.69
C LEU A 49 0.59 3.23 1.26
N LYS A 50 -0.29 3.59 0.32
CA LYS A 50 -0.49 4.99 -0.07
C LYS A 50 -1.93 5.40 0.19
N TYR A 51 -2.18 6.51 0.86
CA TYR A 51 -3.52 7.06 1.00
C TYR A 51 -3.76 8.21 0.03
N LYS A 52 -5.02 8.41 -0.33
CA LYS A 52 -5.46 9.58 -1.08
C LYS A 52 -5.87 10.67 -0.11
N ASP A 53 -5.21 11.81 -0.18
CA ASP A 53 -5.52 12.99 0.63
C ASP A 53 -6.76 13.75 0.12
N GLU A 54 -7.21 14.77 0.84
CA GLU A 54 -8.30 15.68 0.47
C GLU A 54 -8.04 16.40 -0.85
N ASP A 55 -6.79 16.74 -1.17
CA ASP A 55 -6.39 17.30 -2.47
C ASP A 55 -6.39 16.27 -3.61
N GLY A 56 -6.50 14.99 -3.26
CA GLY A 56 -6.52 13.87 -4.18
C GLY A 56 -5.15 13.31 -4.55
N ASP A 57 -4.11 13.75 -3.86
CA ASP A 57 -2.75 13.24 -3.98
C ASP A 57 -2.55 11.91 -3.26
N MET A 58 -1.69 11.06 -3.85
CA MET A 58 -1.34 9.76 -3.29
C MET A 58 -0.12 9.90 -2.38
N ILE A 59 -0.37 10.02 -1.08
CA ILE A 59 0.67 10.17 -0.05
C ILE A 59 1.05 8.79 0.48
N THR A 60 2.35 8.53 0.60
CA THR A 60 2.84 7.23 1.11
C THR A 60 2.89 7.25 2.62
N MET A 61 2.25 6.28 3.27
CA MET A 61 2.29 6.11 4.73
C MET A 61 3.45 5.19 5.08
N ILE A 62 4.28 5.63 6.01
CA ILE A 62 5.42 4.84 6.52
C ILE A 62 5.42 4.73 8.03
N ASN A 63 4.72 5.62 8.73
CA ASN A 63 4.68 5.66 10.19
C ASN A 63 3.25 5.85 10.71
N ASP A 64 3.13 5.76 12.04
CA ASP A 64 1.86 5.94 12.74
C ASP A 64 1.36 7.39 12.69
N ASP A 65 2.26 8.37 12.63
CA ASP A 65 1.93 9.79 12.53
C ASP A 65 1.18 10.12 11.22
N ASP A 66 1.65 9.60 10.09
CA ASP A 66 1.02 9.73 8.77
C ASP A 66 -0.40 9.15 8.80
N LEU A 67 -0.55 7.99 9.44
CA LEU A 67 -1.85 7.34 9.60
C LEU A 67 -2.79 8.17 10.48
N HIS A 68 -2.30 8.67 11.61
CA HIS A 68 -3.08 9.55 12.49
C HIS A 68 -3.51 10.83 11.80
N LEU A 69 -2.65 11.41 10.98
CA LEU A 69 -2.95 12.58 10.17
C LEU A 69 -4.07 12.26 9.17
N ALA A 70 -3.95 11.15 8.44
CA ALA A 70 -4.94 10.70 7.47
C ALA A 70 -6.31 10.38 8.14
N LEU A 71 -6.30 9.76 9.32
CA LEU A 71 -7.49 9.49 10.13
C LEU A 71 -8.17 10.76 10.66
N THR A 72 -7.39 11.81 10.93
CA THR A 72 -7.88 13.09 11.45
C THR A 72 -8.45 13.97 10.34
N SER A 73 -7.82 14.00 9.17
CA SER A 73 -8.27 14.81 8.04
C SER A 73 -9.61 14.34 7.48
N GLN A 74 -9.86 13.02 7.46
CA GLN A 74 -11.02 12.47 6.77
C GLN A 74 -11.59 11.21 7.43
N GLN A 75 -12.92 11.10 7.43
CA GLN A 75 -13.64 9.93 7.99
C GLN A 75 -13.62 8.70 7.04
N LYS A 76 -13.18 8.89 5.80
CA LYS A 76 -13.13 7.87 4.74
C LYS A 76 -11.73 7.82 4.15
N LEU A 77 -10.93 6.83 4.52
CA LEU A 77 -9.59 6.66 3.99
C LEU A 77 -9.60 5.81 2.73
N TYR A 78 -9.02 6.34 1.66
CA TYR A 78 -8.76 5.59 0.44
C TYR A 78 -7.30 5.19 0.42
N ILE A 79 -7.03 3.91 0.54
CA ILE A 79 -5.69 3.35 0.57
C ILE A 79 -5.47 2.51 -0.68
N HIS A 80 -4.30 2.65 -1.26
CA HIS A 80 -3.80 1.82 -2.33
C HIS A 80 -2.63 1.01 -1.77
N ALA A 81 -2.83 -0.30 -1.67
CA ALA A 81 -1.81 -1.23 -1.23
C ALA A 81 -1.00 -1.69 -2.44
N PHE A 82 0.32 -1.64 -2.30
CA PHE A 82 1.28 -2.18 -3.27
C PHE A 82 2.12 -3.23 -2.56
N VAL A 83 2.15 -4.44 -3.10
CA VAL A 83 3.10 -5.46 -2.64
C VAL A 83 4.38 -5.25 -3.44
N CYS A 84 5.48 -5.00 -2.75
CA CYS A 84 6.78 -5.09 -3.35
C CYS A 84 7.15 -6.56 -3.41
N GLU A 85 6.81 -7.24 -4.50
CA GLU A 85 7.43 -8.53 -4.78
C GLU A 85 8.91 -8.25 -5.09
N GLU A 86 9.83 -8.82 -4.31
CA GLU A 86 11.21 -8.95 -4.75
C GLU A 86 11.13 -9.76 -6.05
N SER A 87 11.16 -9.04 -7.16
CA SER A 87 11.17 -9.67 -8.47
C SER A 87 12.45 -10.50 -8.50
N SER A 88 12.30 -11.80 -8.27
CA SER A 88 13.28 -12.80 -8.66
C SER A 88 13.34 -12.76 -10.18
N ALA A 89 13.99 -11.72 -10.70
CA ALA A 89 14.38 -11.56 -12.08
C ALA A 89 15.52 -12.53 -12.36
N ALA A 90 15.19 -13.83 -12.38
CA ALA A 90 16.07 -14.87 -12.86
C ALA A 90 15.23 -15.99 -13.49
N SER A 91 14.77 -15.77 -14.71
CA SER A 91 14.69 -16.87 -15.68
C SER A 91 15.22 -16.40 -17.02
N ASN A 92 16.27 -17.08 -17.45
CA ASN A 92 17.15 -16.72 -18.53
C ASN A 92 16.69 -17.39 -19.84
N ASN A 93 16.92 -16.70 -20.95
CA ASN A 93 17.09 -17.17 -22.33
C ASN A 93 15.87 -17.24 -23.28
N GLY A 94 15.96 -16.50 -24.41
CA GLY A 94 15.18 -16.81 -25.62
C GLY A 94 14.75 -15.68 -26.57
N SER A 95 15.71 -15.00 -27.22
CA SER A 95 15.63 -14.46 -28.60
C SER A 95 14.37 -13.69 -29.11
N ARG A 96 14.65 -12.43 -29.49
CA ARG A 96 14.20 -11.69 -30.70
C ARG A 96 12.87 -10.91 -30.67
N ARG A 97 13.07 -9.58 -30.75
CA ARG A 97 12.55 -8.64 -31.78
C ARG A 97 11.45 -7.66 -31.35
N ALA A 98 11.88 -6.39 -31.22
CA ALA A 98 11.22 -5.10 -31.51
C ALA A 98 9.83 -4.84 -30.88
N SER A 99 9.53 -3.74 -30.17
CA SER A 99 9.89 -2.31 -30.35
C SER A 99 9.55 -1.53 -29.06
N PRO A 100 10.08 -0.31 -28.84
CA PRO A 100 9.92 0.45 -27.59
C PRO A 100 8.84 1.54 -27.71
N THR A 101 8.06 1.80 -26.65
CA THR A 101 7.88 3.19 -26.13
C THR A 101 7.28 3.22 -24.73
N LYS A 102 8.15 3.55 -23.77
CA LYS A 102 7.93 4.30 -22.52
C LYS A 102 6.85 3.78 -21.55
N THR A 103 7.21 2.74 -20.81
CA THR A 103 6.68 2.53 -19.45
C THR A 103 7.67 3.16 -18.48
N GLU A 104 7.18 4.11 -17.69
CA GLU A 104 7.89 4.73 -16.57
C GLU A 104 8.26 3.66 -15.54
N SER A 105 9.50 3.19 -15.59
CA SER A 105 10.11 2.47 -14.47
C SER A 105 10.59 3.50 -13.46
N VAL A 106 9.73 3.82 -12.50
CA VAL A 106 10.18 4.43 -11.25
C VAL A 106 10.83 3.31 -10.45
N ALA A 107 12.15 3.20 -10.56
CA ALA A 107 12.96 2.28 -9.77
C ALA A 107 12.94 2.77 -8.32
N CYS A 108 12.10 2.17 -7.48
CA CYS A 108 12.22 2.32 -6.04
C CYS A 108 13.22 1.30 -5.48
N CYS A 109 14.06 1.81 -4.58
CA CYS A 109 14.93 1.09 -3.63
C CYS A 109 16.33 0.70 -4.14
N GLY A 110 17.21 1.69 -4.16
CA GLY A 110 18.64 1.48 -3.90
C GLY A 110 18.97 1.82 -2.46
N PHE A 111 18.97 0.82 -1.57
CA PHE A 111 19.72 0.90 -0.32
C PHE A 111 20.28 -0.50 -0.01
N SER A 112 21.46 -0.77 -0.57
CA SER A 112 22.23 -1.98 -0.26
C SER A 112 22.92 -1.79 1.09
N THR A 113 22.62 -2.66 2.03
CA THR A 113 23.32 -2.82 3.31
C THR A 113 24.68 -3.49 3.09
N THR A 114 25.71 -2.98 3.75
CA THR A 114 26.99 -3.67 4.03
C THR A 114 26.87 -4.47 5.31
#